data_AF-A0A418QCK9-F1
#
_entry.id   AF-A0A418QCK9-F1
#
_cell.length_a   1.000
_cell.length_b   1.000
_cell.length_c   1.000
_cell.angle_alpha   90.00
_cell.angle_beta   90.00
_cell.angle_gamma   90.00
#
_symmetry.space_group_name_H-M   'P 1'
#
loop_
_entity.id
_entity.type
_entity.pdbx_description
1 polymer ?
#
loop_
_entity_poly.entity_id
_entity_poly.type
_entity_poly.pdbx_seq_one_letter_code
_entity_poly.pdbx_strand_id
1 'polypeptide(L)'
;MEHTNGFWDTASLDYQLKNYIEPQPTPELIVSVEHELGYRLPESYIRLMQTQNGGCPVNTCFPTAEATSWAEDHIAITGLFGIGREKIYSLCGDLGSQFMIDEWEYPPIGIYFADCPSAGHDMVALDYRECGPEGEPCVVHVDQEGDYRITWLAPNFESFIQGLVNEDTYAEDPEETAADELVSVQEKPFGSLLQSLCDAFPDDTLPDSIRVLATKIVKEKGFFALHADQLSHLMYDVQFLLYSHSHVVKSEQDYTDAKEGYRAIIALANGFSTGGYAPGFVSDWMKEARQEGRIVETDHGLKFTPAVRAEVLQALLDTVTTTE
;
A
#
# COMPACT_ATOMS: atom_id res chain seq x y z
N MET A 1 -25.22 -23.76 -16.18
CA MET A 1 -25.28 -22.77 -15.08
C MET A 1 -24.58 -23.41 -13.91
N GLU A 2 -23.27 -23.25 -13.87
CA GLU A 2 -22.35 -23.91 -12.97
C GLU A 2 -21.28 -22.86 -12.63
N HIS A 3 -21.06 -22.66 -11.33
CA HIS A 3 -19.96 -21.89 -10.69
C HIS A 3 -20.02 -20.35 -10.68
N THR A 4 -20.67 -19.78 -9.64
CA THR A 4 -20.20 -18.53 -8.99
C THR A 4 -19.20 -18.80 -7.86
N ASN A 5 -18.67 -20.04 -7.81
CA ASN A 5 -17.67 -20.46 -6.83
C ASN A 5 -16.35 -19.75 -7.18
N GLY A 6 -16.08 -18.61 -6.55
CA GLY A 6 -14.85 -17.83 -6.74
C GLY A 6 -15.01 -16.38 -7.21
N PHE A 7 -16.22 -15.86 -7.40
CA PHE A 7 -16.39 -14.42 -7.70
C PHE A 7 -16.26 -13.55 -6.45
N TRP A 8 -16.90 -13.95 -5.34
CA TRP A 8 -16.89 -13.22 -4.09
C TRP A 8 -15.67 -13.59 -3.25
N ASP A 9 -14.99 -12.59 -2.70
CA ASP A 9 -13.91 -12.80 -1.73
C ASP A 9 -14.46 -13.37 -0.42
N THR A 10 -13.72 -14.31 0.15
CA THR A 10 -14.06 -14.96 1.42
C THR A 10 -13.05 -14.67 2.53
N ALA A 11 -11.92 -14.00 2.22
CA ALA A 11 -10.88 -13.68 3.19
C ALA A 11 -11.36 -12.70 4.28
N SER A 12 -12.25 -11.78 3.91
CA SER A 12 -12.77 -10.73 4.81
C SER A 12 -14.26 -10.87 5.14
N LEU A 13 -14.77 -12.10 5.25
CA LEU A 13 -16.22 -12.37 5.36
C LEU A 13 -16.90 -11.67 6.56
N ASP A 14 -16.25 -11.60 7.73
CA ASP A 14 -16.82 -10.95 8.93
C ASP A 14 -17.09 -9.45 8.69
N TYR A 15 -16.16 -8.77 8.00
CA TYR A 15 -16.33 -7.37 7.63
C TYR A 15 -17.45 -7.22 6.58
N GLN A 16 -17.49 -8.09 5.58
CA GLN A 16 -18.53 -8.05 4.54
C GLN A 16 -19.93 -8.32 5.10
N LEU A 17 -20.10 -9.30 6.00
CA LEU A 17 -21.38 -9.60 6.67
C LEU A 17 -21.90 -8.41 7.47
N LYS A 18 -20.98 -7.64 8.07
CA LYS A 18 -21.33 -6.44 8.83
C LYS A 18 -21.75 -5.30 7.91
N ASN A 19 -21.03 -5.07 6.81
CA ASN A 19 -21.10 -3.79 6.08
C ASN A 19 -21.69 -3.85 4.67
N TYR A 20 -21.71 -5.01 4.00
CA TYR A 20 -22.16 -5.14 2.60
C TYR A 20 -23.28 -6.15 2.40
N ILE A 21 -23.14 -7.35 2.99
CA ILE A 21 -24.00 -8.49 2.63
C ILE A 21 -25.38 -8.33 3.26
N GLU A 22 -26.36 -8.05 2.42
CA GLU A 22 -27.79 -8.04 2.73
C GLU A 22 -28.39 -9.46 2.64
N PRO A 23 -29.57 -9.70 3.23
CA PRO A 23 -30.38 -10.88 2.88
C PRO A 23 -30.67 -10.93 1.38
N GLN A 24 -30.91 -12.13 0.84
CA GLN A 24 -31.25 -12.31 -0.57
C GLN A 24 -32.47 -11.44 -0.97
N PRO A 25 -32.41 -10.68 -2.08
CA PRO A 25 -33.42 -9.69 -2.38
C PRO A 25 -34.70 -10.35 -2.88
N THR A 26 -35.85 -9.96 -2.31
CA THR A 26 -37.16 -10.40 -2.80
C THR A 26 -37.64 -9.51 -3.94
N PRO A 27 -38.57 -9.97 -4.80
CA PRO A 27 -39.16 -9.14 -5.84
C PRO A 27 -39.77 -7.83 -5.31
N GLU A 28 -40.41 -7.87 -4.14
CA GLU A 28 -41.00 -6.70 -3.50
C GLU A 28 -39.93 -5.71 -3.03
N LEU A 29 -38.81 -6.22 -2.50
CA LEU A 29 -37.67 -5.38 -2.11
C LEU A 29 -37.07 -4.68 -3.32
N ILE A 30 -36.87 -5.41 -4.43
CA ILE A 30 -36.33 -4.86 -5.68
C ILE A 30 -37.20 -3.70 -6.17
N VAL A 31 -38.51 -3.91 -6.32
CA VAL A 31 -39.46 -2.86 -6.76
C VAL A 31 -39.43 -1.66 -5.81
N SER A 32 -39.32 -1.90 -4.50
CA SER A 32 -39.24 -0.82 -3.52
C SER A 32 -37.94 -0.01 -3.64
N VAL A 33 -36.80 -0.65 -3.89
CA VAL A 33 -35.51 0.02 -4.08
C VAL A 33 -35.49 0.79 -5.39
N GLU A 34 -35.98 0.21 -6.49
CA GLU A 34 -36.11 0.89 -7.79
C GLU A 34 -36.99 2.15 -7.68
N HIS A 35 -38.13 2.04 -6.97
CA HIS A 35 -39.01 3.19 -6.75
C HIS A 35 -38.35 4.30 -5.91
N GLU A 36 -37.55 3.94 -4.91
CA GLU A 36 -36.84 4.89 -4.06
C GLU A 36 -35.72 5.62 -4.81
N LEU A 37 -34.95 4.88 -5.62
CA LEU A 37 -33.87 5.43 -6.44
C LEU A 37 -34.39 6.16 -7.68
N GLY A 38 -35.59 5.81 -8.17
CA GLY A 38 -36.18 6.35 -9.39
C GLY A 38 -35.63 5.72 -10.69
N TYR A 39 -34.95 4.58 -10.59
CA TYR A 39 -34.31 3.88 -11.70
C TYR A 39 -34.57 2.39 -11.62
N ARG A 40 -34.77 1.75 -12.79
CA ARG A 40 -34.86 0.30 -12.92
C ARG A 40 -33.47 -0.32 -12.84
N LEU A 41 -33.29 -1.35 -12.02
CA LEU A 41 -32.01 -2.04 -11.89
C LEU A 41 -31.74 -2.93 -13.13
N PRO A 42 -30.48 -3.01 -13.61
CA PRO A 42 -30.12 -3.94 -14.67
C PRO A 42 -30.42 -5.38 -14.29
N GLU A 43 -30.91 -6.19 -15.23
CA GLU A 43 -31.23 -7.60 -14.96
C GLU A 43 -29.98 -8.39 -14.53
N SER A 44 -28.82 -8.05 -15.09
CA SER A 44 -27.53 -8.64 -14.72
C SER A 44 -27.12 -8.30 -13.28
N TYR A 45 -27.43 -7.09 -12.80
CA TYR A 45 -27.23 -6.68 -11.41
C TYR A 45 -28.06 -7.52 -10.46
N ILE A 46 -29.38 -7.59 -10.68
CA ILE A 46 -30.29 -8.39 -9.86
C ILE A 46 -29.83 -9.85 -9.84
N ARG A 47 -29.46 -10.41 -11.00
CA ARG A 47 -29.00 -11.80 -11.09
C ARG A 47 -27.73 -12.05 -10.27
N LEU A 48 -26.77 -11.13 -10.26
CA LEU A 48 -25.58 -11.25 -9.42
C LEU A 48 -25.95 -11.18 -7.93
N MET A 49 -26.83 -10.25 -7.56
CA MET A 49 -27.29 -10.05 -6.18
C MET A 49 -28.13 -11.21 -5.64
N GLN A 50 -28.74 -12.02 -6.51
CA GLN A 50 -29.37 -13.28 -6.14
C GLN A 50 -28.37 -14.38 -5.74
N THR A 51 -27.10 -14.24 -6.11
CA THR A 51 -26.04 -15.18 -5.69
C THR A 51 -25.45 -14.79 -4.33
N GLN A 52 -25.23 -13.50 -4.12
CA GLN A 52 -24.91 -12.86 -2.84
C GLN A 52 -25.30 -11.39 -2.96
N ASN A 53 -26.08 -10.86 -2.02
CA ASN A 53 -26.63 -9.51 -2.11
C ASN A 53 -25.66 -8.47 -1.53
N GLY A 54 -24.68 -8.09 -2.34
CA GLY A 54 -23.57 -7.22 -1.95
C GLY A 54 -22.34 -8.01 -1.48
N GLY A 55 -21.19 -7.34 -1.42
CA GLY A 55 -19.92 -7.91 -0.96
C GLY A 55 -18.73 -7.48 -1.80
N CYS A 56 -17.56 -8.02 -1.49
CA CYS A 56 -16.32 -7.73 -2.18
C CYS A 56 -16.03 -8.81 -3.22
N PRO A 57 -15.79 -8.47 -4.50
CA PRO A 57 -15.32 -9.44 -5.49
C PRO A 57 -13.83 -9.77 -5.31
N VAL A 58 -13.39 -10.91 -5.84
CA VAL A 58 -11.97 -11.30 -5.92
C VAL A 58 -11.20 -10.46 -6.94
N ASN A 59 -11.85 -10.10 -8.03
CA ASN A 59 -11.31 -9.20 -9.05
C ASN A 59 -11.89 -7.81 -8.82
N THR A 60 -11.03 -6.84 -8.55
CA THR A 60 -11.40 -5.52 -8.06
C THR A 60 -10.96 -4.40 -9.00
N CYS A 61 -10.12 -4.67 -10.00
CA CYS A 61 -9.60 -3.65 -10.89
C CYS A 61 -10.28 -3.69 -12.26
N PHE A 62 -10.57 -2.53 -12.84
CA PHE A 62 -11.10 -2.42 -14.20
C PHE A 62 -10.16 -1.56 -15.07
N PRO A 63 -9.63 -2.10 -16.18
CA PRO A 63 -8.74 -1.35 -17.07
C PRO A 63 -9.43 -0.13 -17.72
N THR A 64 -8.74 1.00 -17.80
CA THR A 64 -9.19 2.20 -18.53
C THR A 64 -8.05 2.79 -19.36
N ALA A 65 -8.39 3.41 -20.49
CA ALA A 65 -7.42 4.16 -21.29
C ALA A 65 -7.22 5.61 -20.82
N GLU A 66 -8.07 6.06 -19.90
CA GLU A 66 -8.02 7.41 -19.32
C GLU A 66 -7.54 7.35 -17.87
N ALA A 67 -6.49 8.12 -17.58
CA ALA A 67 -5.99 8.29 -16.23
C ALA A 67 -7.02 8.95 -15.32
N THR A 68 -7.10 8.44 -14.09
CA THR A 68 -7.87 8.98 -12.97
C THR A 68 -6.95 9.71 -11.98
N SER A 69 -7.50 10.33 -10.94
CA SER A 69 -6.70 10.86 -9.82
C SER A 69 -5.87 9.78 -9.10
N TRP A 70 -6.29 8.52 -9.16
CA TRP A 70 -5.69 7.41 -8.43
C TRP A 70 -4.68 6.58 -9.25
N ALA A 71 -5.00 6.23 -10.50
CA ALA A 71 -4.13 5.43 -11.37
C ALA A 71 -4.20 5.85 -12.85
N GLU A 72 -3.14 5.55 -13.60
CA GLU A 72 -2.98 5.95 -15.01
C GLU A 72 -3.81 5.11 -15.99
N ASP A 73 -4.05 3.83 -15.68
CA ASP A 73 -4.54 2.83 -16.62
C ASP A 73 -5.66 1.92 -16.09
N HIS A 74 -6.15 2.16 -14.86
CA HIS A 74 -7.25 1.41 -14.28
C HIS A 74 -7.99 2.18 -13.18
N ILE A 75 -9.14 1.66 -12.77
CA ILE A 75 -9.81 2.00 -11.50
C ILE A 75 -9.92 0.75 -10.63
N ALA A 76 -10.14 0.94 -9.33
CA ALA A 76 -10.38 -0.15 -8.40
C ALA A 76 -11.72 0.04 -7.68
N ILE A 77 -12.42 -1.06 -7.42
CA ILE A 77 -13.57 -1.14 -6.52
C ILE A 77 -13.21 -1.93 -5.27
N THR A 78 -13.82 -1.60 -4.14
CA THR A 78 -13.71 -2.38 -2.89
C THR A 78 -14.86 -3.37 -2.77
N GLY A 79 -16.10 -2.92 -3.01
CA GLY A 79 -17.26 -3.79 -2.95
C GLY A 79 -18.42 -3.33 -3.82
N LEU A 80 -19.35 -4.26 -4.03
CA LEU A 80 -20.61 -4.02 -4.71
C LEU A 80 -21.71 -3.88 -3.66
N PHE A 81 -22.59 -2.89 -3.86
CA PHE A 81 -23.63 -2.56 -2.91
C PHE A 81 -24.79 -3.56 -2.98
N GLY A 82 -25.32 -3.97 -1.82
CA GLY A 82 -26.51 -4.83 -1.78
C GLY A 82 -27.78 -4.08 -2.23
N ILE A 83 -28.71 -4.80 -2.85
CA ILE A 83 -30.09 -4.35 -3.03
C ILE A 83 -30.75 -4.38 -1.65
N GLY A 84 -30.83 -3.23 -1.00
CA GLY A 84 -31.28 -3.12 0.38
C GLY A 84 -31.08 -1.74 0.95
N ARG A 85 -31.11 -1.66 2.27
CA ARG A 85 -31.07 -0.42 3.05
C ARG A 85 -30.64 -0.63 4.51
N GLU A 86 -30.30 -1.85 4.91
CA GLU A 86 -29.90 -2.16 6.29
C GLU A 86 -28.39 -2.03 6.48
N LYS A 87 -27.61 -2.32 5.43
CA LYS A 87 -26.15 -2.20 5.46
C LYS A 87 -25.70 -0.80 5.05
N ILE A 88 -24.55 -0.39 5.58
CA ILE A 88 -23.92 0.88 5.24
C ILE A 88 -23.64 0.97 3.73
N TYR A 89 -23.18 -0.13 3.12
CA TYR A 89 -22.94 -0.28 1.69
C TYR A 89 -24.08 -1.04 1.00
N SER A 90 -25.28 -0.49 1.11
CA SER A 90 -26.45 -0.88 0.31
C SER A 90 -26.86 0.27 -0.61
N LEU A 91 -27.57 -0.03 -1.69
CA LEU A 91 -28.00 0.97 -2.66
C LEU A 91 -28.77 2.14 -2.01
N CYS A 92 -29.61 1.82 -1.02
CA CYS A 92 -30.34 2.78 -0.18
C CYS A 92 -29.83 2.78 1.28
N GLY A 93 -28.56 2.42 1.50
CA GLY A 93 -27.92 2.45 2.81
C GLY A 93 -27.37 3.83 3.19
N ASP A 94 -26.72 3.92 4.35
CA ASP A 94 -26.17 5.17 4.89
C ASP A 94 -25.14 5.85 3.95
N LEU A 95 -24.39 5.07 3.17
CA LEU A 95 -23.46 5.56 2.13
C LEU A 95 -23.96 5.24 0.71
N GLY A 96 -25.27 5.08 0.55
CA GLY A 96 -25.92 4.80 -0.73
C GLY A 96 -25.98 6.03 -1.66
N SER A 97 -26.65 5.86 -2.80
CA SER A 97 -26.68 6.87 -3.87
C SER A 97 -27.15 8.25 -3.40
N GLN A 98 -28.21 8.31 -2.57
CA GLN A 98 -28.78 9.58 -2.12
C GLN A 98 -27.82 10.35 -1.21
N PHE A 99 -27.09 9.65 -0.32
CA PHE A 99 -26.08 10.27 0.54
C PHE A 99 -24.95 10.87 -0.29
N MET A 100 -24.43 10.12 -1.28
CA MET A 100 -23.35 10.61 -2.13
C MET A 100 -23.77 11.87 -2.91
N ILE A 101 -25.02 11.94 -3.36
CA ILE A 101 -25.57 13.10 -4.08
C ILE A 101 -25.80 14.29 -3.14
N ASP A 102 -26.50 14.08 -2.02
CA ASP A 102 -26.95 15.18 -1.15
C ASP A 102 -25.82 15.75 -0.27
N GLU A 103 -24.98 14.86 0.28
CA GLU A 103 -23.97 15.25 1.28
C GLU A 103 -22.57 15.38 0.65
N TRP A 104 -22.29 14.62 -0.40
CA TRP A 104 -20.99 14.63 -1.11
C TRP A 104 -21.06 15.26 -2.50
N GLU A 105 -22.20 15.86 -2.86
CA GLU A 105 -22.43 16.62 -4.10
C GLU A 105 -22.12 15.83 -5.40
N TYR A 106 -22.13 14.48 -5.34
CA TYR A 106 -21.97 13.67 -6.54
C TYR A 106 -23.10 13.94 -7.54
N PRO A 107 -22.80 13.90 -8.86
CA PRO A 107 -23.79 14.25 -9.86
C PRO A 107 -24.95 13.24 -9.88
N PRO A 108 -26.22 13.69 -9.98
CA PRO A 108 -27.40 12.83 -9.92
C PRO A 108 -27.66 12.14 -11.26
N ILE A 109 -26.73 11.27 -11.68
CA ILE A 109 -26.73 10.62 -13.01
C ILE A 109 -27.41 9.25 -13.02
N GLY A 110 -27.68 8.67 -11.84
CA GLY A 110 -28.14 7.32 -11.73
C GLY A 110 -27.87 6.69 -10.36
N ILE A 111 -27.42 5.43 -10.37
CA ILE A 111 -27.21 4.64 -9.16
C ILE A 111 -25.71 4.43 -8.94
N TYR A 112 -25.20 4.92 -7.81
CA TYR A 112 -23.88 4.56 -7.30
C TYR A 112 -23.95 3.19 -6.63
N PHE A 113 -23.20 2.23 -7.17
CA PHE A 113 -23.35 0.80 -6.83
C PHE A 113 -22.08 0.13 -6.35
N ALA A 114 -20.93 0.79 -6.45
CA ALA A 114 -19.67 0.27 -5.94
C ALA A 114 -18.83 1.40 -5.35
N ASP A 115 -18.23 1.14 -4.21
CA ASP A 115 -17.25 2.01 -3.59
C ASP A 115 -15.84 1.67 -4.06
N CYS A 116 -14.96 2.65 -3.95
CA CYS A 116 -13.55 2.56 -4.33
C CYS A 116 -12.65 2.65 -3.07
N PRO A 117 -11.39 2.19 -3.13
CA PRO A 117 -10.47 2.21 -1.98
C PRO A 117 -10.22 3.60 -1.36
N SER A 118 -10.59 4.67 -2.06
CA SER A 118 -10.43 6.05 -1.63
C SER A 118 -11.37 6.47 -0.48
N ALA A 119 -12.29 5.60 -0.03
CA ALA A 119 -13.29 5.91 0.98
C ALA A 119 -14.30 7.01 0.55
N GLY A 120 -14.74 6.95 -0.71
CA GLY A 120 -15.81 7.79 -1.26
C GLY A 120 -15.35 9.04 -2.02
N HIS A 121 -14.04 9.25 -2.15
CA HIS A 121 -13.48 10.29 -3.03
C HIS A 121 -13.58 9.93 -4.52
N ASP A 122 -13.90 8.69 -4.82
CA ASP A 122 -14.38 8.25 -6.13
C ASP A 122 -15.39 7.11 -5.98
N MET A 123 -16.28 6.98 -6.98
CA MET A 123 -17.38 6.02 -6.98
C MET A 123 -17.64 5.48 -8.38
N VAL A 124 -18.23 4.28 -8.46
CA VAL A 124 -18.73 3.71 -9.73
C VAL A 124 -20.25 3.76 -9.79
N ALA A 125 -20.78 4.25 -10.91
CA ALA A 125 -22.20 4.49 -11.12
C ALA A 125 -22.75 3.79 -12.37
N LEU A 126 -24.00 3.36 -12.28
CA LEU A 126 -24.87 3.10 -13.41
C LEU A 126 -25.40 4.46 -13.91
N ASP A 127 -25.00 4.88 -15.11
CA ASP A 127 -25.36 6.17 -15.68
C ASP A 127 -26.56 6.06 -16.62
N TYR A 128 -27.68 6.68 -16.22
CA TYR A 128 -28.95 6.63 -16.93
C TYR A 128 -29.22 7.87 -17.79
N ARG A 129 -28.29 8.83 -17.88
CA ARG A 129 -28.53 10.10 -18.59
C ARG A 129 -28.95 9.91 -20.04
N GLU A 130 -28.36 8.93 -20.73
CA GLU A 130 -28.65 8.64 -22.14
C GLU A 130 -29.83 7.67 -22.34
N CYS A 131 -29.95 6.63 -21.52
CA CYS A 131 -30.97 5.58 -21.70
C CYS A 131 -32.31 5.90 -21.00
N GLY A 132 -32.33 6.87 -20.08
CA GLY A 132 -33.47 7.16 -19.22
C GLY A 132 -33.68 6.11 -18.13
N PRO A 133 -34.59 6.36 -17.16
CA PRO A 133 -34.68 5.58 -15.92
C PRO A 133 -35.15 4.13 -16.08
N GLU A 134 -35.69 3.77 -17.24
CA GLU A 134 -36.16 2.41 -17.57
C GLU A 134 -35.22 1.67 -18.53
N GLY A 135 -34.14 2.32 -18.99
CA GLY A 135 -33.19 1.77 -19.96
C GLY A 135 -32.09 0.92 -19.33
N GLU A 136 -31.25 0.32 -20.18
CA GLU A 136 -30.01 -0.35 -19.75
C GLU A 136 -28.90 0.71 -19.65
N PRO A 137 -28.42 1.05 -18.43
CA PRO A 137 -27.41 2.08 -18.22
C PRO A 137 -26.01 1.60 -18.61
N CYS A 138 -25.15 2.53 -19.01
CA CYS A 138 -23.72 2.28 -19.05
C CYS A 138 -23.11 2.38 -17.64
N VAL A 139 -21.85 1.96 -17.51
CA VAL A 139 -21.09 2.06 -16.26
C VAL A 139 -20.03 3.14 -16.41
N VAL A 140 -19.97 4.03 -15.41
CA VAL A 140 -18.99 5.13 -15.35
C VAL A 140 -18.32 5.19 -13.98
N HIS A 141 -17.10 5.70 -13.95
CA HIS A 141 -16.39 6.14 -12.75
C HIS A 141 -16.59 7.65 -12.58
N VAL A 142 -16.71 8.11 -11.34
CA VAL A 142 -16.83 9.53 -11.00
C VAL A 142 -15.76 9.88 -9.97
N ASP A 143 -14.87 10.78 -10.33
CA ASP A 143 -13.70 11.21 -9.54
C ASP A 143 -13.96 12.58 -8.90
N GLN A 144 -14.20 12.61 -7.60
CA GLN A 144 -14.49 13.85 -6.87
C GLN A 144 -13.30 14.82 -6.90
N GLU A 145 -12.07 14.30 -6.73
CA GLU A 145 -10.85 15.13 -6.73
C GLU A 145 -10.59 15.76 -8.10
N GLY A 146 -11.07 15.10 -9.16
CA GLY A 146 -11.07 15.57 -10.54
C GLY A 146 -12.22 16.51 -10.92
N ASP A 147 -12.86 17.21 -9.97
CA ASP A 147 -14.06 18.04 -10.20
C ASP A 147 -15.26 17.22 -10.73
N TYR A 148 -15.50 16.07 -10.08
CA TYR A 148 -16.52 15.09 -10.47
C TYR A 148 -16.39 14.62 -11.93
N ARG A 149 -15.15 14.45 -12.40
CA ARG A 149 -14.88 13.96 -13.76
C ARG A 149 -15.50 12.59 -13.92
N ILE A 150 -16.27 12.43 -15.01
CA ILE A 150 -16.94 11.17 -15.34
C ILE A 150 -16.15 10.46 -16.44
N THR A 151 -15.70 9.25 -16.14
CA THR A 151 -14.95 8.39 -17.06
C THR A 151 -15.82 7.19 -17.44
N TRP A 152 -16.01 6.95 -18.73
CA TRP A 152 -16.78 5.80 -19.22
C TRP A 152 -15.97 4.50 -19.03
N LEU A 153 -16.61 3.46 -18.48
CA LEU A 153 -15.96 2.17 -18.20
C LEU A 153 -16.48 1.05 -19.10
N ALA A 154 -17.81 0.88 -19.15
CA ALA A 154 -18.42 -0.25 -19.84
C ALA A 154 -19.81 0.08 -20.39
N PRO A 155 -20.26 -0.64 -21.44
CA PRO A 155 -21.58 -0.38 -22.04
C PRO A 155 -22.75 -0.83 -21.18
N ASN A 156 -22.52 -1.71 -20.19
CA ASN A 156 -23.53 -2.19 -19.23
C ASN A 156 -22.84 -2.85 -18.02
N PHE A 157 -23.62 -3.15 -16.98
CA PHE A 157 -23.12 -3.77 -15.76
C PHE A 157 -22.47 -5.14 -16.01
N GLU A 158 -23.03 -5.98 -16.89
CA GLU A 158 -22.47 -7.31 -17.15
C GLU A 158 -21.06 -7.22 -17.76
N SER A 159 -20.87 -6.30 -18.70
CA SER A 159 -19.57 -6.04 -19.33
C SER A 159 -18.55 -5.49 -18.33
N PHE A 160 -18.99 -4.64 -17.38
CA PHE A 160 -18.14 -4.16 -16.29
C PHE A 160 -17.66 -5.32 -15.41
N ILE A 161 -18.58 -6.14 -14.91
CA ILE A 161 -18.26 -7.28 -14.04
C ILE A 161 -17.36 -8.30 -14.74
N GLN A 162 -17.58 -8.56 -16.03
CA GLN A 162 -16.74 -9.47 -16.82
C GLN A 162 -15.34 -8.91 -17.13
N GLY A 163 -15.20 -7.58 -17.12
CA GLY A 163 -13.93 -6.89 -17.36
C GLY A 163 -13.07 -6.71 -16.10
N LEU A 164 -13.58 -7.05 -14.91
CA LEU A 164 -12.82 -6.99 -13.67
C LEU A 164 -11.67 -8.01 -13.70
N VAL A 165 -10.46 -7.52 -13.45
CA VAL A 165 -9.23 -8.30 -13.29
C VAL A 165 -8.73 -8.23 -11.85
N ASN A 166 -7.87 -9.18 -11.48
CA ASN A 166 -7.26 -9.17 -10.16
C ASN A 166 -6.24 -8.03 -10.03
N GLU A 167 -6.13 -7.45 -8.85
CA GLU A 167 -5.19 -6.36 -8.56
C GLU A 167 -3.73 -6.72 -8.87
N ASP A 168 -3.36 -8.01 -8.77
CA ASP A 168 -2.03 -8.53 -9.13
C ASP A 168 -1.66 -8.25 -10.61
N THR A 169 -2.64 -7.95 -11.47
CA THR A 169 -2.39 -7.53 -12.86
C THR A 169 -1.65 -6.18 -12.93
N TYR A 170 -1.84 -5.34 -11.91
CA TYR A 170 -1.24 -4.01 -11.78
C TYR A 170 -0.21 -3.95 -10.65
N ALA A 171 0.04 -5.06 -9.97
CA ALA A 171 1.20 -5.15 -9.08
C ALA A 171 2.46 -4.99 -9.93
N GLU A 172 3.38 -4.14 -9.48
CA GLU A 172 4.71 -4.04 -10.09
C GLU A 172 5.36 -5.44 -10.08
N ASP A 173 6.03 -5.80 -11.17
CA ASP A 173 6.76 -7.07 -11.24
C ASP A 173 7.81 -7.08 -10.12
N PRO A 174 7.74 -8.00 -9.15
CA PRO A 174 8.70 -8.05 -8.06
C PRO A 174 10.16 -8.12 -8.53
N GLU A 175 10.41 -8.70 -9.71
CA GLU A 175 11.75 -8.72 -10.32
C GLU A 175 12.16 -7.33 -10.84
N GLU A 176 11.24 -6.56 -11.41
CA GLU A 176 11.48 -5.19 -11.87
C GLU A 176 11.68 -4.24 -10.70
N THR A 177 10.82 -4.28 -9.68
CA THR A 177 10.97 -3.49 -8.45
C THR A 177 12.31 -3.81 -7.75
N ALA A 178 12.67 -5.08 -7.65
CA ALA A 178 13.96 -5.47 -7.08
C ALA A 178 15.14 -5.01 -7.92
N ALA A 179 15.03 -5.01 -9.26
CA ALA A 179 16.06 -4.50 -10.15
C ALA A 179 16.27 -2.99 -9.97
N ASP A 180 15.20 -2.22 -9.84
CA ASP A 180 15.27 -0.77 -9.58
C ASP A 180 15.88 -0.45 -8.21
N GLU A 181 15.53 -1.23 -7.19
CA GLU A 181 16.15 -1.14 -5.85
C GLU A 181 17.64 -1.51 -5.90
N LEU A 182 18.04 -2.51 -6.69
CA LEU A 182 19.45 -2.85 -6.90
C LEU A 182 20.23 -1.70 -7.53
N VAL A 183 19.69 -1.09 -8.59
CA VAL A 183 20.29 0.10 -9.22
C VAL A 183 20.37 1.24 -8.20
N SER A 184 19.31 1.45 -7.42
CA SER A 184 19.25 2.47 -6.36
C SER A 184 20.40 2.32 -5.35
N VAL A 185 20.58 1.13 -4.76
CA VAL A 185 21.62 0.90 -3.74
C VAL A 185 23.04 0.83 -4.33
N GLN A 186 23.18 0.48 -5.61
CA GLN A 186 24.48 0.40 -6.28
C GLN A 186 24.98 1.75 -6.79
N GLU A 187 24.08 2.58 -7.33
CA GLU A 187 24.47 3.74 -8.12
C GLU A 187 24.13 5.09 -7.47
N LYS A 188 23.05 5.19 -6.69
CA LYS A 188 22.67 6.49 -6.12
C LYS A 188 23.74 6.98 -5.14
N PRO A 189 24.02 8.30 -5.11
CA PRO A 189 25.00 8.86 -4.19
C PRO A 189 24.55 8.66 -2.75
N PHE A 190 25.50 8.52 -1.83
CA PHE A 190 25.21 8.57 -0.41
C PHE A 190 24.68 9.95 -0.01
N GLY A 191 23.79 9.96 0.97
CA GLY A 191 23.39 11.19 1.63
C GLY A 191 24.59 11.88 2.28
N SER A 192 24.52 13.20 2.42
CA SER A 192 25.63 14.02 2.94
C SER A 192 26.20 13.53 4.28
N LEU A 193 25.34 13.09 5.20
CA LEU A 193 25.77 12.55 6.48
C LEU A 193 26.54 11.25 6.31
N LEU A 194 25.97 10.24 5.65
CA LEU A 194 26.64 8.95 5.44
C LEU A 194 27.98 9.13 4.72
N GLN A 195 28.04 9.99 3.70
CA GLN A 195 29.29 10.30 3.02
C GLN A 195 30.34 10.88 3.99
N SER A 196 29.96 11.91 4.77
CA SER A 196 30.87 12.52 5.74
C SER A 196 31.35 11.57 6.83
N LEU A 197 30.51 10.59 7.23
CA LEU A 197 30.88 9.56 8.20
C LEU A 197 31.88 8.58 7.60
N CYS A 198 31.69 8.17 6.34
CA CYS A 198 32.64 7.33 5.62
C CYS A 198 33.98 8.03 5.45
N ASP A 199 33.99 9.29 5.00
CA ASP A 199 35.21 10.09 4.79
C ASP A 199 36.03 10.29 6.08
N ALA A 200 35.35 10.33 7.23
CA ALA A 200 35.99 10.46 8.54
C ALA A 200 36.51 9.14 9.12
N PHE A 201 36.06 7.99 8.60
CA PHE A 201 36.41 6.67 9.11
C PHE A 201 37.68 6.15 8.41
N PRO A 202 38.64 5.55 9.14
CA PRO A 202 39.92 5.12 8.56
C PRO A 202 39.81 3.78 7.80
N ASP A 203 38.89 3.69 6.83
CA ASP A 203 38.71 2.56 5.93
C ASP A 203 38.08 3.02 4.60
N ASP A 204 38.92 3.16 3.58
CA ASP A 204 38.49 3.64 2.25
C ASP A 204 37.61 2.62 1.50
N THR A 205 37.52 1.36 1.96
CA THR A 205 36.70 0.31 1.34
C THR A 205 35.27 0.27 1.89
N LEU A 206 34.99 1.08 2.92
CA LEU A 206 33.73 1.06 3.63
C LEU A 206 32.52 1.42 2.74
N PRO A 207 32.58 2.45 1.86
CA PRO A 207 31.47 2.76 0.97
C PRO A 207 31.06 1.58 0.08
N ASP A 208 32.03 0.90 -0.52
CA ASP A 208 31.78 -0.26 -1.38
C ASP A 208 31.16 -1.42 -0.57
N SER A 209 31.67 -1.65 0.63
CA SER A 209 31.17 -2.72 1.50
C SER A 209 29.73 -2.45 1.97
N ILE A 210 29.37 -1.20 2.26
CA ILE A 210 27.98 -0.80 2.58
C ILE A 210 27.06 -1.06 1.39
N ARG A 211 27.51 -0.76 0.15
CA ARG A 211 26.73 -1.04 -1.06
C ARG A 211 26.55 -2.54 -1.29
N VAL A 212 27.57 -3.36 -1.02
CA VAL A 212 27.45 -4.82 -1.10
C VAL A 212 26.47 -5.35 -0.07
N LEU A 213 26.53 -4.88 1.17
CA LEU A 213 25.57 -5.26 2.20
C LEU A 213 24.13 -4.88 1.82
N ALA A 214 23.92 -3.66 1.34
CA ALA A 214 22.61 -3.21 0.86
C ALA A 214 22.12 -4.03 -0.35
N THR A 215 23.01 -4.35 -1.29
CA THR A 215 22.71 -5.24 -2.42
C THR A 215 22.23 -6.61 -1.95
N LYS A 216 22.85 -7.18 -0.90
CA LYS A 216 22.42 -8.45 -0.33
C LYS A 216 21.05 -8.36 0.34
N ILE A 217 20.79 -7.27 1.08
CA ILE A 217 19.47 -6.99 1.66
C ILE A 217 18.39 -6.96 0.56
N VAL A 218 18.63 -6.24 -0.54
CA VAL A 218 17.69 -6.19 -1.67
C VAL A 218 17.50 -7.57 -2.31
N LYS A 219 18.57 -8.34 -2.52
CA LYS A 219 18.46 -9.70 -3.09
C LYS A 219 17.68 -10.67 -2.21
N GLU A 220 17.78 -10.56 -0.89
CA GLU A 220 17.05 -11.43 0.04
C GLU A 220 15.59 -11.02 0.22
N LYS A 221 15.28 -9.72 0.12
CA LYS A 221 13.95 -9.18 0.47
C LYS A 221 13.12 -8.72 -0.73
N GLY A 222 13.77 -8.45 -1.87
CA GLY A 222 13.19 -7.76 -3.01
C GLY A 222 13.25 -6.22 -2.91
N PHE A 223 13.64 -5.65 -1.77
CA PHE A 223 13.65 -4.20 -1.53
C PHE A 223 14.64 -3.78 -0.44
N PHE A 224 15.03 -2.50 -0.41
CA PHE A 224 15.97 -1.98 0.59
C PHE A 224 15.27 -1.43 1.85
N ALA A 225 15.02 -2.31 2.82
CA ALA A 225 14.53 -1.92 4.15
C ALA A 225 15.26 -2.67 5.28
N LEU A 226 15.34 -2.04 6.45
CA LEU A 226 16.02 -2.59 7.62
C LEU A 226 14.99 -3.10 8.64
N HIS A 227 15.04 -4.39 8.95
CA HIS A 227 14.15 -5.08 9.89
C HIS A 227 14.96 -5.83 10.97
N ALA A 228 14.39 -6.89 11.57
CA ALA A 228 15.02 -7.68 12.63
C ALA A 228 15.88 -8.87 12.12
N ASP A 229 16.17 -8.92 10.82
CA ASP A 229 17.03 -9.94 10.22
C ASP A 229 18.52 -9.59 10.34
N GLN A 230 19.37 -10.61 10.12
CA GLN A 230 20.81 -10.54 10.32
C GLN A 230 21.50 -9.45 9.50
N LEU A 231 21.16 -9.31 8.20
CA LEU A 231 21.77 -8.31 7.34
C LEU A 231 21.35 -6.88 7.75
N SER A 232 20.09 -6.71 8.16
CA SER A 232 19.60 -5.44 8.69
C SER A 232 20.28 -5.06 10.00
N HIS A 233 20.46 -6.00 10.91
CA HIS A 233 21.20 -5.80 12.15
C HIS A 233 22.65 -5.41 11.88
N LEU A 234 23.31 -6.05 10.92
CA LEU A 234 24.66 -5.64 10.49
C LEU A 234 24.66 -4.22 9.91
N MET A 235 23.65 -3.83 9.13
CA MET A 235 23.53 -2.46 8.63
C MET A 235 23.30 -1.45 9.77
N TYR A 236 22.53 -1.79 10.81
CA TYR A 236 22.41 -0.95 12.01
C TYR A 236 23.75 -0.82 12.75
N ASP A 237 24.49 -1.92 12.88
CA ASP A 237 25.81 -1.94 13.48
C ASP A 237 26.77 -1.02 12.73
N VAL A 238 26.82 -1.10 11.40
CA VAL A 238 27.69 -0.23 10.57
C VAL A 238 27.31 1.24 10.73
N GLN A 239 26.02 1.57 10.70
CA GLN A 239 25.54 2.94 10.89
C GLN A 239 25.94 3.49 12.27
N PHE A 240 25.76 2.71 13.34
CA PHE A 240 26.14 3.15 14.69
C PHE A 240 27.65 3.24 14.87
N LEU A 241 28.42 2.31 14.31
CA LEU A 241 29.89 2.34 14.33
C LEU A 241 30.40 3.64 13.70
N LEU A 242 29.88 3.97 12.52
CA LEU A 242 30.21 5.20 11.79
C LEU A 242 29.79 6.45 12.56
N TYR A 243 28.53 6.51 12.97
CA TYR A 243 27.99 7.68 13.64
C TYR A 243 28.70 7.96 14.97
N SER A 244 28.86 6.92 15.79
CA SER A 244 29.56 7.03 17.07
C SER A 244 31.07 7.25 16.88
N HIS A 245 31.67 7.00 15.72
CA HIS A 245 33.06 7.39 15.48
C HIS A 245 33.23 8.92 15.46
N SER A 246 32.32 9.60 14.76
CA SER A 246 32.40 11.05 14.52
C SER A 246 31.59 11.89 15.52
N HIS A 247 30.64 11.29 16.24
CA HIS A 247 29.73 11.97 17.15
C HIS A 247 29.70 11.36 18.54
N VAL A 248 29.33 12.17 19.54
CA VAL A 248 29.07 11.70 20.91
C VAL A 248 27.61 11.32 21.03
N VAL A 249 27.32 10.03 21.18
CA VAL A 249 25.97 9.51 21.40
C VAL A 249 25.68 9.52 22.90
N LYS A 250 24.74 10.35 23.35
CA LYS A 250 24.45 10.53 24.78
C LYS A 250 23.48 9.50 25.35
N SER A 251 22.57 9.01 24.51
CA SER A 251 21.54 8.05 24.91
C SER A 251 21.04 7.27 23.69
N GLU A 252 20.23 6.24 23.92
CA GLU A 252 19.53 5.53 22.84
C GLU A 252 18.70 6.50 22.01
N GLN A 253 17.90 7.34 22.68
CA GLN A 253 17.02 8.29 22.02
C GLN A 253 17.77 9.37 21.22
N ASP A 254 18.94 9.79 21.70
CA ASP A 254 19.84 10.71 20.98
C ASP A 254 20.31 10.13 19.64
N TYR A 255 20.38 8.80 19.51
CA TYR A 255 20.70 8.15 18.25
C TYR A 255 19.45 7.86 17.39
N THR A 256 18.40 7.28 17.98
CA THR A 256 17.24 6.76 17.24
C THR A 256 16.26 7.85 16.80
N ASP A 257 16.08 8.91 17.61
CA ASP A 257 15.09 9.97 17.36
C ASP A 257 15.70 11.26 16.79
N ALA A 258 17.04 11.35 16.73
CA ALA A 258 17.68 12.56 16.25
C ALA A 258 17.36 12.84 14.78
N LYS A 259 16.93 14.08 14.50
CA LYS A 259 16.81 14.62 13.14
C LYS A 259 18.13 14.57 12.36
N GLU A 260 19.26 14.46 13.07
CA GLU A 260 20.61 14.37 12.52
C GLU A 260 21.31 13.03 12.86
N GLY A 261 20.61 12.08 13.50
CA GLY A 261 21.14 10.76 13.88
C GLY A 261 20.75 9.69 12.86
N TYR A 262 20.28 8.52 13.34
CA TYR A 262 19.89 7.36 12.51
C TYR A 262 19.05 7.76 11.29
N ARG A 263 18.06 8.65 11.49
CA ARG A 263 17.15 9.12 10.44
C ARG A 263 17.87 9.72 9.23
N ALA A 264 18.96 10.46 9.46
CA ALA A 264 19.66 11.19 8.42
C ALA A 264 20.77 10.38 7.73
N ILE A 265 21.16 9.22 8.29
CA ILE A 265 22.24 8.39 7.73
C ILE A 265 21.74 7.68 6.48
N ILE A 266 20.68 6.88 6.61
CA ILE A 266 20.07 6.13 5.50
C ILE A 266 18.56 6.34 5.43
N ALA A 267 17.85 6.35 6.57
CA ALA A 267 16.39 6.18 6.57
C ALA A 267 15.59 7.26 5.83
N LEU A 268 16.01 8.52 5.91
CA LEU A 268 15.39 9.68 5.26
C LEU A 268 16.42 10.51 4.48
N ALA A 269 17.50 9.86 4.03
CA ALA A 269 18.54 10.50 3.23
C ALA A 269 18.06 10.72 1.78
N ASN A 270 18.67 11.69 1.09
CA ASN A 270 18.53 11.80 -0.37
C ASN A 270 19.49 10.80 -1.04
N GLY A 271 19.06 10.17 -2.13
CA GLY A 271 19.88 9.22 -2.89
C GLY A 271 19.78 7.80 -2.33
N PHE A 272 20.90 7.24 -1.87
CA PHE A 272 20.96 5.95 -1.19
C PHE A 272 20.17 6.03 0.13
N SER A 273 18.99 5.42 0.16
CA SER A 273 18.06 5.52 1.28
C SER A 273 17.07 4.36 1.30
N THR A 274 16.54 4.02 2.47
CA THR A 274 15.40 3.11 2.62
C THR A 274 14.05 3.80 2.41
N GLY A 275 14.02 5.12 2.17
CA GLY A 275 12.80 5.92 1.93
C GLY A 275 11.89 6.11 3.16
N GLY A 276 12.10 5.34 4.22
CA GLY A 276 11.38 5.39 5.48
C GLY A 276 11.94 4.42 6.50
N TYR A 277 11.33 4.37 7.68
CA TYR A 277 11.68 3.40 8.73
C TYR A 277 10.53 3.22 9.72
N ALA A 278 10.50 2.05 10.38
CA ALA A 278 9.68 1.85 11.58
C ALA A 278 10.56 2.03 12.84
N PRO A 279 10.25 2.97 13.76
CA PRO A 279 11.09 3.26 14.93
C PRO A 279 11.35 2.06 15.85
N GLY A 280 10.43 1.08 15.86
CA GLY A 280 10.56 -0.13 16.67
C GLY A 280 11.83 -0.92 16.37
N PHE A 281 12.15 -1.17 15.09
CA PHE A 281 13.30 -2.01 14.72
C PHE A 281 14.64 -1.46 15.21
N VAL A 282 14.93 -0.19 14.95
CA VAL A 282 16.19 0.43 15.40
C VAL A 282 16.25 0.58 16.92
N SER A 283 15.11 0.87 17.56
CA SER A 283 15.04 1.00 19.03
C SER A 283 15.27 -0.34 19.72
N ASP A 284 14.70 -1.42 19.19
CA ASP A 284 14.83 -2.75 19.76
C ASP A 284 16.22 -3.33 19.54
N TRP A 285 16.80 -3.16 18.33
CA TRP A 285 18.20 -3.48 18.05
C TRP A 285 19.16 -2.77 19.03
N MET A 286 18.97 -1.47 19.28
CA MET A 286 19.85 -0.70 20.17
C MET A 286 19.76 -1.19 21.62
N LYS A 287 18.54 -1.49 22.11
CA LYS A 287 18.32 -2.03 23.45
C LYS A 287 18.96 -3.41 23.61
N GLU A 288 18.76 -4.29 22.64
CA GLU A 288 19.36 -5.62 22.61
C GLU A 288 20.89 -5.53 22.66
N ALA A 289 21.49 -4.72 21.78
CA ALA A 289 22.94 -4.52 21.74
C ALA A 289 23.51 -3.98 23.07
N ARG A 290 22.75 -3.15 23.80
CA ARG A 290 23.15 -2.70 25.14
C ARG A 290 22.99 -3.78 26.20
N GLN A 291 21.91 -4.56 26.13
CA GLN A 291 21.63 -5.63 27.08
C GLN A 291 22.66 -6.76 26.98
N GLU A 292 23.17 -7.02 25.78
CA GLU A 292 24.26 -7.94 25.50
C GLU A 292 25.65 -7.38 25.84
N GLY A 293 25.74 -6.10 26.23
CA GLY A 293 27.01 -5.43 26.52
C GLY A 293 27.85 -5.14 25.27
N ARG A 294 27.26 -5.19 24.06
CA ARG A 294 27.93 -4.83 22.81
C ARG A 294 28.17 -3.33 22.74
N ILE A 295 27.16 -2.54 23.12
CA ILE A 295 27.22 -1.09 23.27
C ILE A 295 27.34 -0.74 24.76
N VAL A 296 28.40 -0.02 25.10
CA VAL A 296 28.72 0.36 26.48
C VAL A 296 28.81 1.88 26.62
N GLU A 297 28.56 2.36 27.84
CA GLU A 297 28.74 3.77 28.20
C GLU A 297 30.22 4.05 28.49
N THR A 298 30.73 5.14 27.93
CA THR A 298 32.11 5.61 28.10
C THR A 298 32.11 7.10 28.41
N ASP A 299 33.27 7.64 28.79
CA ASP A 299 33.46 9.09 28.97
C ASP A 299 33.18 9.90 27.69
N HIS A 300 33.11 9.24 26.53
CA HIS A 300 32.84 9.83 25.22
C HIS A 300 31.48 9.40 24.63
N GLY A 301 30.53 9.03 25.50
CA GLY A 301 29.19 8.58 25.12
C GLY A 301 29.11 7.07 24.87
N LEU A 302 28.01 6.63 24.26
CA LEU A 302 27.78 5.24 23.89
C LEU A 302 28.71 4.82 22.74
N LYS A 303 29.38 3.69 22.88
CA LYS A 303 30.30 3.13 21.89
C LYS A 303 30.17 1.61 21.84
N PHE A 304 30.54 1.02 20.71
CA PHE A 304 30.87 -0.41 20.71
C PHE A 304 32.12 -0.68 21.53
N THR A 305 32.18 -1.85 22.16
CA THR A 305 33.44 -2.36 22.71
C THR A 305 34.46 -2.58 21.57
N PRO A 306 35.78 -2.58 21.86
CA PRO A 306 36.79 -2.84 20.84
C PRO A 306 36.63 -4.19 20.12
N ALA A 307 36.18 -5.22 20.85
CA ALA A 307 35.91 -6.55 20.28
C ALA A 307 34.76 -6.49 19.27
N VAL A 308 33.63 -5.90 19.66
CA VAL A 308 32.45 -5.77 18.77
C VAL A 308 32.77 -4.89 17.57
N ARG A 309 33.56 -3.83 17.72
CA ARG A 309 34.02 -3.03 16.57
C ARG A 309 34.76 -3.89 15.54
N ALA A 310 35.65 -4.77 16.00
CA ALA A 310 36.37 -5.67 15.11
C ALA A 310 35.44 -6.70 14.45
N GLU A 311 34.47 -7.24 15.20
CA GLU A 311 33.47 -8.18 14.69
C GLU A 311 32.59 -7.56 13.60
N VAL A 312 32.10 -6.33 13.80
CA VAL A 312 31.26 -5.62 12.81
C VAL A 312 32.03 -5.38 11.52
N LEU A 313 33.29 -4.93 11.61
CA LEU A 313 34.13 -4.72 10.43
C LEU A 313 34.43 -6.04 9.71
N GLN A 314 34.70 -7.11 10.46
CA GLN A 314 34.92 -8.43 9.87
C GLN A 314 33.66 -8.96 9.18
N ALA A 315 32.49 -8.86 9.83
CA ALA A 315 31.22 -9.29 9.26
C ALA A 315 30.90 -8.51 7.97
N LEU A 316 31.19 -7.21 7.95
CA LEU A 316 31.04 -6.39 6.76
C LEU A 316 31.99 -6.85 5.63
N LEU A 317 33.26 -7.13 5.92
CA LEU A 317 34.21 -7.68 4.95
C LEU A 317 33.77 -9.06 4.42
N ASP A 318 33.25 -9.91 5.29
CA ASP A 318 32.74 -11.23 4.94
C ASP A 318 31.56 -11.15 3.97
N THR A 319 30.77 -10.06 4.04
CA THR A 319 29.71 -9.82 3.04
C THR A 319 30.27 -9.54 1.65
N VAL A 320 31.48 -9.00 1.53
CA VAL A 320 32.13 -8.73 0.23
C VAL A 320 32.75 -10.01 -0.34
N THR A 321 33.36 -10.84 0.50
CA THR A 321 34.08 -12.05 0.05
C THR A 321 33.16 -13.22 -0.32
N THR A 322 31.95 -13.27 0.23
CA THR A 322 30.92 -14.29 -0.09
C THR A 322 30.13 -13.98 -1.36
N THR A 323 30.71 -13.23 -2.31
CA THR A 323 30.06 -12.82 -3.57
C THR A 323 30.50 -13.69 -4.77
N GLU A 324 31.06 -14.88 -4.51
CA GLU A 324 31.33 -15.94 -5.51
C GLU A 324 30.28 -17.04 -5.50
#